data_AF-A0AAD4UDU2-F1
#
_entry.id   AF-A0AAD4UDU2-F1
#
_cell.length_a   1.000
_cell.length_b   1.000
_cell.length_c   1.000
_cell.angle_alpha   90.00
_cell.angle_beta   90.00
_cell.angle_gamma   90.00
#
_symmetry.space_group_name_H-M   'P 1'
#
loop_
_entity.id
_entity.type
_entity.pdbx_description
1 polymer ?
#
loop_
_entity_poly.entity_id
_entity_poly.type
_entity_poly.pdbx_seq_one_letter_code
_entity_poly.pdbx_strand_id
1 'polypeptide(L)'
;MDPKVPDDEVCGCPLVHNVIEVTDDFCHLPKGLCKLHYCWEKLRHAEVDLEHVRVLHELVEQEHKVCKATMNRTGLLTLMLHQAVQHDPLSTDRRFRVDS
;
A
#
# COMPACT_ATOMS: atom_id res chain seq x y z
N MET A 1 -1.27 14.14 -23.90
CA MET A 1 -1.22 13.64 -25.30
C MET A 1 -0.29 12.45 -25.28
N ASP A 2 -0.77 11.26 -25.61
CA ASP A 2 0.13 10.13 -25.85
C ASP A 2 1.08 10.50 -27.01
N PRO A 3 2.38 10.20 -26.91
CA PRO A 3 3.30 10.36 -28.02
C PRO A 3 2.77 9.65 -29.27
N LYS A 4 3.05 10.21 -30.45
CA LYS A 4 2.76 9.55 -31.73
C LYS A 4 3.49 8.22 -31.73
N VAL A 5 2.72 7.13 -31.71
CA VAL A 5 3.22 5.75 -31.88
C VAL A 5 4.10 5.71 -33.13
N PRO A 6 5.37 5.28 -33.03
CA PRO A 6 6.20 5.02 -34.20
C PRO A 6 5.51 3.98 -35.09
N ASP A 7 5.59 4.15 -36.41
CA ASP A 7 4.93 3.21 -37.35
C ASP A 7 5.50 1.78 -37.23
N ASP A 8 6.71 1.65 -36.66
CA ASP A 8 7.44 0.40 -36.45
C ASP A 8 7.09 -0.31 -35.14
N GLU A 9 6.26 0.32 -34.29
CA GLU A 9 5.87 -0.26 -33.00
C GLU A 9 4.98 -1.48 -33.22
N VAL A 10 5.42 -2.63 -32.72
CA VAL A 10 4.66 -3.89 -32.77
C VAL A 10 3.62 -3.94 -31.66
N CYS A 11 2.63 -4.81 -31.81
CA CYS A 11 1.56 -5.00 -30.83
C CYS A 11 2.07 -5.50 -29.46
N GLY A 12 3.06 -6.40 -29.44
CA GLY A 12 3.71 -6.86 -28.21
C GLY A 12 2.84 -7.72 -27.28
N CYS A 13 1.59 -8.05 -27.65
CA CYS A 13 0.73 -8.90 -26.83
C CYS A 13 1.35 -10.30 -26.70
N PRO A 14 1.59 -10.83 -25.48
CA PRO A 14 2.10 -12.18 -25.29
C PRO A 14 1.18 -13.21 -25.93
N LEU A 15 1.76 -14.10 -26.73
CA LEU A 15 1.03 -15.24 -27.27
C LEU A 15 0.96 -16.33 -26.18
N VAL A 16 -0.22 -16.94 -26.07
CA VAL A 16 -0.48 -18.00 -25.10
C VAL A 16 -0.97 -19.25 -25.82
N HIS A 17 -0.42 -20.41 -25.45
CA HIS A 17 -0.92 -21.70 -25.87
C HIS A 17 -1.94 -22.19 -24.84
N ASN A 18 -3.09 -22.68 -25.32
CA ASN A 18 -4.19 -23.16 -24.48
C ASN A 18 -4.58 -22.20 -23.33
N VAL A 19 -4.47 -20.88 -23.57
CA VAL A 19 -4.89 -19.79 -22.65
C VAL A 19 -4.06 -19.69 -21.35
N ILE A 20 -3.10 -20.59 -21.11
CA ILE A 20 -2.42 -20.72 -19.81
C ILE A 20 -0.90 -20.65 -19.96
N GLU A 21 -0.34 -21.25 -21.00
CA GLU A 21 1.11 -21.35 -21.16
C GLU A 21 1.64 -20.20 -22.01
N VAL A 22 2.49 -19.35 -21.42
CA VAL A 22 3.18 -18.28 -22.15
C VAL A 22 4.20 -18.93 -23.07
N THR A 23 4.08 -18.71 -24.38
CA THR A 23 4.93 -19.37 -25.38
C THR A 23 6.28 -18.67 -25.59
N ASP A 24 6.65 -17.76 -24.69
CA ASP A 24 7.80 -16.84 -24.80
C ASP A 24 7.82 -16.04 -26.13
N ASP A 25 6.67 -15.93 -26.80
CA ASP A 25 6.48 -15.24 -28.08
C ASP A 25 5.40 -14.17 -27.92
N PHE A 26 5.38 -13.20 -28.85
CA PHE A 26 4.49 -12.06 -28.81
C PHE A 26 3.93 -11.72 -30.19
N CYS A 27 2.89 -10.90 -30.22
CA CYS A 27 2.30 -10.44 -31.45
C CYS A 27 3.21 -9.42 -32.14
N HIS A 28 3.79 -9.81 -33.28
CA HIS A 28 4.70 -8.99 -34.10
C HIS A 28 3.98 -8.07 -35.10
N LEU A 29 2.64 -8.10 -35.16
CA LEU A 29 1.90 -7.20 -36.06
C LEU A 29 2.12 -5.74 -35.66
N PRO A 30 2.26 -4.81 -36.62
CA PRO A 30 2.29 -3.38 -36.32
C PRO A 30 1.07 -2.98 -35.49
N LYS A 31 1.28 -2.14 -34.47
CA LYS A 31 0.26 -1.75 -33.49
C LYS A 31 -1.00 -1.17 -34.13
N GLY A 32 -0.84 -0.40 -35.22
CA GLY A 32 -1.95 0.15 -36.00
C GLY A 32 -2.73 -0.87 -36.84
N LEU A 33 -2.17 -2.05 -37.10
CA LEU A 33 -2.78 -3.12 -37.91
C LEU A 33 -3.32 -4.27 -37.05
N CYS A 34 -2.87 -4.42 -35.81
CA CYS A 34 -3.33 -5.47 -34.91
C CYS A 34 -4.73 -5.17 -34.37
N LYS A 35 -5.76 -5.78 -34.96
CA LYS A 35 -7.16 -5.67 -34.50
C LYS A 35 -7.50 -6.62 -33.35
N LEU A 36 -6.76 -7.72 -33.22
CA LEU A 36 -7.04 -8.76 -32.23
C LEU A 36 -6.70 -8.31 -30.81
N HIS A 37 -5.60 -7.58 -30.65
CA HIS A 37 -5.08 -7.12 -29.36
C HIS A 37 -5.14 -5.59 -29.27
N TYR A 38 -6.27 -5.03 -29.69
CA TYR A 38 -6.46 -3.59 -29.74
C TYR A 38 -6.22 -2.96 -28.36
N CYS A 39 -5.30 -1.99 -28.30
CA CYS A 39 -4.92 -1.29 -27.08
C CYS A 39 -4.46 -2.20 -25.92
N TRP A 40 -3.95 -3.41 -26.21
CA TRP A 40 -3.51 -4.38 -25.19
C TRP A 40 -2.62 -3.77 -24.12
N GLU A 41 -1.57 -3.04 -24.49
CA GLU A 41 -0.66 -2.44 -23.52
C GLU A 41 -1.36 -1.44 -22.59
N LYS A 42 -2.33 -0.66 -23.09
CA LYS A 42 -3.08 0.28 -22.26
C LYS A 42 -3.94 -0.47 -21.23
N LEU A 43 -4.57 -1.56 -21.65
CA LEU A 43 -5.36 -2.41 -20.77
C LEU A 43 -4.47 -3.10 -19.73
N ARG A 44 -3.35 -3.68 -20.17
CA ARG A 44 -2.39 -4.35 -19.30
C ARG A 44 -1.79 -3.40 -18.26
N HIS A 45 -1.44 -2.17 -18.65
CA HIS A 45 -0.99 -1.16 -17.69
C HIS A 45 -2.09 -0.81 -16.69
N ALA A 46 -3.33 -0.59 -17.14
CA ALA A 46 -4.45 -0.29 -16.24
C ALA A 46 -4.73 -1.42 -15.24
N GLU A 47 -4.62 -2.69 -15.66
CA GLU A 47 -4.75 -3.85 -14.78
C GLU A 47 -3.66 -3.87 -13.70
N VAL A 48 -2.39 -3.67 -14.09
CA VAL A 48 -1.26 -3.60 -13.16
C VAL A 48 -1.39 -2.42 -12.21
N ASP A 49 -1.76 -1.25 -12.73
CA ASP A 49 -1.97 -0.04 -11.94
C ASP A 49 -3.09 -0.24 -10.91
N LEU A 50 -4.18 -0.90 -11.29
CA LEU A 50 -5.26 -1.23 -10.37
C LEU A 50 -4.77 -2.15 -9.24
N GLU A 51 -3.96 -3.17 -9.56
CA GLU A 51 -3.40 -4.05 -8.53
C GLU A 51 -2.49 -3.28 -7.57
N HIS A 52 -1.63 -2.39 -8.08
CA HIS A 52 -0.80 -1.52 -7.25
C HIS A 52 -1.64 -0.62 -6.33
N VAL A 53 -2.70 0.00 -6.85
CA VAL A 53 -3.62 0.83 -6.04
C VAL A 53 -4.30 0.01 -4.96
N ARG A 54 -4.72 -1.22 -5.24
CA ARG A 54 -5.32 -2.12 -4.25
C ARG A 54 -4.36 -2.41 -3.10
N VAL A 55 -3.11 -2.75 -3.41
CA VAL A 55 -2.06 -2.99 -2.40
C VAL A 55 -1.81 -1.74 -1.57
N LEU A 56 -1.69 -0.57 -2.20
CA LEU A 56 -1.50 0.70 -1.50
C LEU A 56 -2.67 1.01 -0.56
N HIS A 57 -3.91 0.78 -1.01
CA HIS A 57 -5.10 0.98 -0.18
C HIS A 57 -5.08 0.08 1.06
N GLU A 58 -4.73 -1.20 0.90
CA GLU A 58 -4.60 -2.13 2.03
C GLU A 58 -3.53 -1.66 3.03
N LEU A 59 -2.36 -1.22 2.56
CA LEU A 59 -1.30 -0.71 3.42
C LEU A 59 -1.73 0.53 4.22
N VAL A 60 -2.40 1.49 3.56
CA VAL A 60 -2.94 2.68 4.23
C VAL A 60 -3.98 2.31 5.29
N GLU A 61 -4.84 1.33 5.00
CA GLU A 61 -5.81 0.84 5.99
C GLU A 61 -5.12 0.21 7.20
N GLN A 62 -4.05 -0.56 6.99
CA GLN A 62 -3.25 -1.13 8.08
C GLN A 62 -2.53 -0.06 8.90
N GLU A 63 -1.95 0.94 8.23
CA GLU A 63 -1.32 2.08 8.90
C GLU A 63 -2.33 2.80 9.80
N HIS A 64 -3.53 3.09 9.28
CA HIS A 64 -4.60 3.72 10.05
C HIS A 64 -5.02 2.88 11.27
N LYS A 65 -5.11 1.54 11.13
CA LYS A 65 -5.41 0.63 12.26
C LYS A 65 -4.33 0.72 13.34
N VAL A 66 -3.06 0.68 12.96
CA VAL A 66 -1.92 0.76 13.89
C VAL A 66 -1.85 2.13 14.57
N CYS A 67 -2.04 3.21 13.80
CA CYS A 67 -2.06 4.56 14.34
C CYS A 67 -3.19 4.72 15.37
N LYS A 68 -4.42 4.28 15.05
CA LYS A 68 -5.56 4.31 15.98
C LYS A 68 -5.30 3.48 17.24
N ALA A 69 -4.74 2.28 17.10
CA ALA A 69 -4.40 1.44 18.26
C ALA A 69 -3.35 2.11 19.16
N THR A 70 -2.37 2.78 18.56
CA THR A 70 -1.33 3.52 19.28
C THR A 70 -1.92 4.72 20.01
N MET A 71 -2.75 5.53 19.34
CA MET A 71 -3.46 6.66 19.96
C MET A 71 -4.30 6.23 21.15
N ASN A 72 -5.04 5.13 21.04
CA ASN A 72 -5.85 4.58 22.14
C ASN A 72 -4.98 4.21 23.35
N ARG A 73 -3.82 3.57 23.11
CA ARG A 73 -2.87 3.20 24.17
C ARG A 73 -2.28 4.44 24.84
N THR A 74 -1.86 5.43 24.06
CA THR A 74 -1.34 6.71 24.58
C THR A 74 -2.38 7.45 25.42
N GLY A 75 -3.64 7.47 24.97
CA GLY A 75 -4.75 8.07 25.71
C GLY A 75 -4.96 7.40 27.07
N LEU A 76 -4.99 6.06 27.11
CA LEU A 76 -5.10 5.32 28.36
C LEU A 76 -3.89 5.57 29.29
N LEU A 77 -2.67 5.51 28.76
CA LEU A 77 -1.45 5.76 29.54
C LEU A 77 -1.48 7.17 30.16
N THR A 78 -1.95 8.17 29.41
CA THR A 78 -2.10 9.54 29.90
C THR A 78 -3.04 9.60 31.10
N LEU A 79 -4.19 8.92 31.04
CA LEU A 79 -5.13 8.85 32.16
C LEU A 79 -4.54 8.13 33.38
N MET A 80 -3.85 7.02 33.15
CA MET A 80 -3.17 6.28 34.21
C MET A 80 -2.08 7.12 34.89
N LEU A 81 -1.29 7.86 34.12
CA LEU A 81 -0.27 8.76 34.64
C LEU A 81 -0.89 9.91 35.44
N HIS A 82 -1.98 10.49 34.97
CA HIS A 82 -2.70 11.53 35.73
C HIS A 82 -3.15 11.01 37.10
N GLN A 83 -3.65 9.77 37.17
CA GLN A 83 -4.04 9.13 38.44
C GLN A 83 -2.84 8.69 39.30
N ALA A 84 -1.70 8.39 38.68
CA ALA A 84 -0.49 7.97 39.38
C ALA A 84 0.25 9.13 40.09
N VAL A 85 0.04 10.36 39.64
CA VAL A 85 0.57 11.55 40.32
C VAL A 85 -0.30 11.87 41.53
N GLN A 86 0.26 11.69 42.73
CA GLN A 86 -0.38 12.09 43.99
C GLN A 86 -0.54 13.61 44.01
N HIS A 87 -1.78 14.11 44.04
CA HIS A 87 -2.09 15.52 44.27
C HIS A 87 -2.33 15.77 45.77
N ASP A 88 -1.37 15.41 46.62
CA ASP A 88 -1.45 15.75 48.04
C ASP A 88 -0.52 16.94 48.34
N PRO A 89 -1.05 18.16 48.64
CA PRO A 89 -0.23 19.34 48.90
C PRO A 89 0.64 19.21 50.17
N LEU A 90 0.49 18.15 50.96
CA LEU A 90 1.29 17.89 52.17
C LEU A 90 2.29 16.74 52.05
N SER A 91 2.41 16.07 50.90
CA SER A 91 3.27 14.87 50.78
C SER A 91 4.71 15.12 50.29
N THR A 92 5.24 16.34 50.48
CA THR A 92 6.69 16.57 50.36
C THR A 92 7.41 16.01 51.59
N ASP A 93 7.49 14.69 51.72
CA ASP A 93 8.68 13.95 52.18
C ASP A 93 8.34 12.45 52.30
N ARG A 94 8.75 11.66 51.32
CA ARG A 94 9.04 10.23 51.54
C ARG A 94 10.47 9.94 51.11
N ARG A 95 11.43 10.65 51.70
CA ARG A 95 12.76 10.06 51.87
C ARG A 95 12.64 8.94 52.90
N PHE A 96 12.87 7.72 52.42
CA PHE A 96 13.35 6.55 53.16
C PHE A 96 13.47 6.74 54.68
N ARG A 97 12.44 6.35 55.44
CA ARG A 97 12.65 5.94 56.83
C ARG A 97 12.83 4.43 56.84
N VAL A 98 14.07 4.05 56.55
CA VAL A 98 14.67 2.80 57.03
C VAL A 98 15.07 3.04 58.50
N ASP A 99 14.82 2.03 59.31
CA ASP A 99 15.29 1.74 60.68
C ASP A 99 14.73 2.52 61.89
N SER A 100 13.93 1.81 62.71
CA SER A 100 14.34 1.27 64.03
C SER A 100 13.25 0.36 64.62
#